data_AF-A0A5B0DGP5-F1
#
_entry.id   AF-A0A5B0DGP5-F1
#
_cell.length_a   1.000
_cell.length_b   1.000
_cell.length_c   1.000
_cell.angle_alpha   90.00
_cell.angle_beta   90.00
_cell.angle_gamma   90.00
#
_symmetry.space_group_name_H-M   'P 1'
#
loop_
_entity.id
_entity.type
_entity.pdbx_description
1 polymer ?
#
loop_
_entity_poly.entity_id
_entity_poly.type
_entity_poly.pdbx_seq_one_letter_code
_entity_poly.pdbx_strand_id
1 'polypeptide(L)'
;MSDASLRAQIDSDKAQKEKYKRVRNSIQSHGLDSDVDLSRFEGYVELCDKTITKIDSNEGYHYLSNLKSKLESDKKTLKEYIDFVKDANSSFKDLYVTLGEKISDLDNAIASNRAAYNKGKPWWEQLWW
;
A
#
# COMPACT_ATOMS: atom_id res chain seq x y z
N MET A 1 -26.86 25.48 8.08
CA MET A 1 -26.61 25.13 6.66
C MET A 1 -27.93 25.18 5.91
N SER A 2 -27.93 25.65 4.67
CA SER A 2 -29.09 25.59 3.77
C SER A 2 -29.16 24.24 3.05
N ASP A 3 -30.34 23.86 2.57
CA ASP A 3 -30.53 22.65 1.76
C ASP A 3 -29.61 22.59 0.54
N ALA A 4 -29.41 23.72 -0.13
CA ALA A 4 -28.48 23.83 -1.26
C ALA A 4 -27.04 23.53 -0.83
N SER A 5 -26.60 24.05 0.32
CA SER A 5 -25.27 23.77 0.86
C SER A 5 -25.10 22.30 1.28
N LEU A 6 -26.11 21.69 1.89
CA LEU A 6 -26.08 20.26 2.26
C LEU A 6 -25.98 19.36 1.02
N ARG A 7 -26.76 19.67 -0.03
CA ARG A 7 -26.74 18.89 -1.27
C ARG A 7 -25.41 19.02 -2.02
N ALA A 8 -24.87 20.24 -2.10
CA ALA A 8 -23.55 20.47 -2.68
C ALA A 8 -22.44 19.73 -1.92
N GLN A 9 -22.51 19.70 -0.57
CA GLN A 9 -21.56 18.96 0.25
C GLN A 9 -21.67 17.45 0.02
N ILE A 10 -22.88 16.89 -0.01
CA ILE A 10 -23.11 15.46 -0.30
C ILE A 10 -22.52 15.08 -1.67
N ASP A 11 -22.75 15.90 -2.70
CA ASP A 11 -22.24 15.62 -4.04
C ASP A 11 -20.71 15.71 -4.10
N SER A 12 -20.11 16.69 -3.40
CA SER A 12 -18.66 16.80 -3.23
C SER A 12 -18.07 15.58 -2.52
N ASP A 13 -18.66 15.16 -1.41
CA ASP A 13 -18.20 14.03 -0.60
C ASP A 13 -18.31 12.72 -1.40
N LYS A 14 -19.38 12.53 -2.18
CA LYS A 14 -19.52 11.39 -3.11
C LYS A 14 -18.42 11.40 -4.16
N ALA A 15 -18.15 12.55 -4.78
CA ALA A 15 -17.09 12.65 -5.79
C ALA A 15 -15.71 12.34 -5.21
N GLN A 16 -15.45 12.78 -3.97
CA GLN A 16 -14.21 12.47 -3.26
C GLN A 16 -14.11 10.99 -2.88
N LYS A 17 -15.20 10.38 -2.42
CA LYS A 17 -15.29 8.96 -2.11
C LYS A 17 -14.95 8.11 -3.33
N GLU A 18 -15.49 8.44 -4.50
CA GLU A 18 -15.21 7.72 -5.74
C GLU A 18 -13.74 7.88 -6.18
N LYS A 19 -13.11 9.04 -5.94
CA LYS A 19 -11.65 9.18 -6.15
C LYS A 19 -10.86 8.21 -5.26
N TYR A 20 -11.18 8.15 -3.98
CA TYR A 20 -10.50 7.25 -3.04
C TYR A 20 -10.70 5.77 -3.39
N LYS A 21 -11.92 5.38 -3.77
CA LYS A 21 -12.20 4.02 -4.25
C LYS A 21 -11.35 3.66 -5.48
N ARG A 22 -11.23 4.55 -6.47
CA ARG A 22 -10.42 4.27 -7.67
C ARG A 22 -8.97 3.96 -7.31
N VAL A 23 -8.37 4.76 -6.43
CA VAL A 23 -6.98 4.52 -5.98
C VAL A 23 -6.89 3.21 -5.19
N ARG A 24 -7.79 3.00 -4.22
CA ARG A 24 -7.82 1.77 -3.41
C ARG A 24 -7.98 0.51 -4.26
N ASN A 25 -8.86 0.54 -5.26
CA ASN A 25 -9.06 -0.55 -6.21
C ASN A 25 -7.81 -0.77 -7.08
N SER A 26 -7.11 0.29 -7.47
CA SER A 26 -5.85 0.18 -8.23
C SER A 26 -4.75 -0.46 -7.40
N ILE A 27 -4.65 -0.17 -6.09
CA ILE A 27 -3.68 -0.81 -5.20
C ILE A 27 -3.99 -2.31 -5.12
N GLN A 28 -5.25 -2.66 -4.88
CA GLN A 28 -5.69 -4.05 -4.78
C GLN A 28 -5.53 -4.83 -6.09
N SER A 29 -5.86 -4.23 -7.24
CA SER A 29 -5.76 -4.92 -8.53
C SER A 29 -4.33 -5.28 -8.91
N HIS A 30 -3.34 -4.63 -8.30
CA HIS A 30 -1.92 -4.92 -8.46
C HIS A 30 -1.34 -5.77 -7.31
N GLY A 31 -2.17 -6.24 -6.37
CA GLY A 31 -1.74 -7.04 -5.22
C GLY A 31 -0.84 -6.28 -4.25
N LEU A 32 -0.94 -4.95 -4.23
CA LEU A 32 -0.12 -4.07 -3.39
C LEU A 32 -0.75 -3.83 -2.01
N ASP A 33 -1.91 -4.45 -1.72
CA ASP A 33 -2.62 -4.42 -0.45
C ASP A 33 -2.23 -5.57 0.50
N SER A 34 -1.41 -6.52 0.03
CA SER A 34 -0.90 -7.65 0.81
C SER A 34 0.62 -7.63 0.90
N ASP A 35 1.18 -8.47 1.79
CA ASP A 35 2.61 -8.68 1.89
C ASP A 35 3.18 -9.25 0.59
N VAL A 36 4.33 -8.70 0.17
CA VAL A 36 5.07 -9.18 -0.99
C VAL A 36 5.97 -10.36 -0.61
N ASP A 37 5.94 -11.43 -1.40
CA ASP A 37 6.84 -12.56 -1.24
C ASP A 37 8.21 -12.26 -1.86
N LEU A 38 9.23 -12.17 -1.00
CA LEU A 38 10.63 -11.95 -1.38
C LEU A 38 11.53 -13.13 -1.03
N SER A 39 10.96 -14.28 -0.65
CA SER A 39 11.68 -15.47 -0.18
C SER A 39 12.78 -15.93 -1.13
N ARG A 40 12.54 -15.83 -2.45
CA ARG A 40 13.53 -16.18 -3.48
C ARG A 40 14.77 -15.28 -3.42
N PHE A 41 14.61 -13.99 -3.21
CA PHE A 41 15.72 -13.04 -3.14
C PHE A 41 16.48 -13.18 -1.82
N GLU A 42 15.75 -13.38 -0.72
CA GLU A 42 16.32 -13.67 0.59
C GLU A 42 17.15 -14.97 0.56
N GLY A 43 16.66 -16.01 -0.11
CA GLY A 43 17.40 -17.26 -0.31
C GLY A 43 18.68 -17.08 -1.14
N TYR A 44 18.67 -16.21 -2.15
CA TYR A 44 19.89 -15.90 -2.92
C TYR A 44 20.91 -15.13 -2.08
N VAL A 45 20.47 -14.18 -1.25
CA VAL A 45 21.33 -13.51 -0.27
C VAL A 45 21.98 -14.51 0.68
N GLU A 46 21.22 -15.48 1.19
CA GLU A 46 21.73 -16.54 2.06
C GLU A 46 22.75 -17.43 1.33
N LEU A 47 22.51 -17.76 0.06
CA LEU A 47 23.45 -18.52 -0.76
C LEU A 47 24.77 -17.77 -0.98
N CYS A 48 24.71 -16.46 -1.26
CA CYS A 48 25.88 -15.61 -1.35
C CYS A 48 26.67 -15.61 -0.03
N ASP A 49 26.00 -15.42 1.11
CA ASP A 49 26.63 -15.44 2.43
C ASP A 49 27.32 -16.78 2.71
N LYS A 50 26.63 -17.92 2.50
CA LYS A 50 27.21 -19.26 2.67
C LYS A 50 28.45 -19.48 1.78
N THR A 51 28.40 -19.01 0.54
CA THR A 51 29.50 -19.19 -0.41
C THR A 51 30.71 -18.33 -0.03
N ILE A 52 30.50 -17.08 0.37
CA ILE A 52 31.56 -16.19 0.86
C ILE A 52 32.22 -16.79 2.11
N THR A 53 31.44 -17.25 3.09
CA THR A 53 31.97 -17.89 4.29
C THR A 53 32.82 -19.13 3.97
N LYS A 54 32.43 -19.92 2.97
CA LYS A 54 33.22 -21.07 2.53
C LYS A 54 34.54 -20.67 1.87
N ILE A 55 34.53 -19.62 1.05
CA ILE A 55 35.75 -19.06 0.43
C ILE A 55 36.71 -18.52 1.51
N ASP A 56 36.18 -17.91 2.57
CA ASP A 56 36.96 -17.32 3.66
C ASP A 56 37.43 -18.34 4.72
N SER A 57 36.94 -19.57 4.67
CA SER A 57 37.30 -20.61 5.65
C SER A 57 38.77 -21.04 5.55
N ASN A 58 39.28 -21.71 6.60
CA ASN A 58 40.69 -22.14 6.68
C ASN A 58 41.07 -23.20 5.63
N GLU A 59 40.10 -23.96 5.11
CA GLU A 59 40.26 -24.88 3.98
C GLU A 59 39.97 -24.18 2.62
N GLY A 60 39.80 -22.86 2.65
CA GLY A 60 39.11 -22.07 1.64
C GLY A 60 39.86 -21.86 0.33
N TYR A 61 39.05 -21.62 -0.71
CA TYR A 61 39.51 -21.39 -2.08
C TYR A 61 39.90 -19.91 -2.29
N HIS A 62 40.90 -19.39 -1.57
CA HIS A 62 41.27 -17.97 -1.63
C HIS A 62 41.62 -17.45 -3.05
N TYR A 63 41.99 -18.34 -3.97
CA TYR A 63 42.16 -18.00 -5.40
C TYR A 63 40.85 -17.55 -6.09
N LEU A 64 39.69 -17.77 -5.46
CA LEU A 64 38.37 -17.28 -5.88
C LEU A 64 38.05 -15.88 -5.35
N SER A 65 39.05 -15.08 -4.99
CA SER A 65 38.85 -13.71 -4.47
C SER A 65 37.98 -12.83 -5.36
N ASN A 66 38.13 -12.91 -6.69
CA ASN A 66 37.28 -12.18 -7.64
C ASN A 66 35.80 -12.60 -7.56
N LEU A 67 35.53 -13.89 -7.38
CA LEU A 67 34.17 -14.40 -7.20
C LEU A 67 33.60 -13.89 -5.87
N LYS A 68 34.38 -13.91 -4.78
CA LYS A 68 33.98 -13.34 -3.50
C LYS A 68 33.57 -11.87 -3.64
N SER A 69 34.43 -11.02 -4.21
CA SER A 69 34.13 -9.60 -4.38
C SER A 69 32.84 -9.37 -5.17
N LYS A 70 32.60 -10.19 -6.20
CA LYS A 70 31.34 -10.13 -6.96
C LYS A 70 30.14 -10.54 -6.11
N LEU A 71 30.23 -11.64 -5.38
CA LEU A 71 29.15 -12.09 -4.49
C LEU A 71 28.84 -11.08 -3.38
N GLU A 72 29.85 -10.38 -2.84
CA GLU A 72 29.65 -9.30 -1.87
C GLU A 72 28.89 -8.12 -2.48
N SER A 73 29.25 -7.72 -3.69
CA SER A 73 28.54 -6.67 -4.43
C SER A 73 27.09 -7.07 -4.75
N ASP A 74 26.90 -8.25 -5.33
CA ASP A 74 25.57 -8.75 -5.71
C ASP A 74 24.67 -8.90 -4.48
N LYS A 75 25.20 -9.42 -3.37
CA LYS A 75 24.51 -9.52 -2.09
C LYS A 75 24.07 -8.14 -1.59
N LYS A 76 24.96 -7.14 -1.63
CA LYS A 76 24.65 -5.79 -1.18
C LYS A 76 23.50 -5.19 -1.99
N THR A 77 23.60 -5.26 -3.32
CA THR A 77 22.56 -4.75 -4.23
C THR A 77 21.21 -5.45 -4.01
N LEU A 78 21.21 -6.76 -3.77
CA LEU A 78 19.98 -7.50 -3.49
C LEU A 78 19.35 -7.13 -2.15
N LYS A 79 20.14 -6.90 -1.10
CA LYS A 79 19.62 -6.40 0.18
C LYS A 79 18.97 -5.04 0.02
N GLU A 80 19.65 -4.10 -0.66
CA GLU A 80 19.10 -2.77 -0.95
C GLU A 80 17.78 -2.85 -1.75
N TYR A 81 17.69 -3.76 -2.72
CA TYR A 81 16.46 -4.00 -3.47
C TYR A 81 15.34 -4.59 -2.61
N ILE A 82 15.64 -5.60 -1.79
CA ILE A 82 14.67 -6.22 -0.87
C ILE A 82 14.09 -5.17 0.09
N ASP A 83 14.96 -4.35 0.69
CA ASP A 83 14.56 -3.30 1.62
C ASP A 83 13.67 -2.27 0.92
N PHE A 84 14.07 -1.79 -0.27
CA PHE A 84 13.26 -0.89 -1.08
C PHE A 84 11.86 -1.44 -1.38
N VAL A 85 11.76 -2.72 -1.78
CA VAL A 85 10.47 -3.33 -2.10
C VAL A 85 9.61 -3.49 -0.85
N LYS A 86 10.19 -3.83 0.31
CA LYS A 86 9.47 -3.91 1.60
C LYS A 86 8.93 -2.55 2.04
N ASP A 87 9.74 -1.49 1.92
CA ASP A 87 9.34 -0.13 2.27
C ASP A 87 8.23 0.38 1.35
N ALA A 88 8.36 0.15 0.05
CA ALA A 88 7.35 0.52 -0.93
C ALA A 88 6.03 -0.25 -0.72
N ASN A 89 6.09 -1.57 -0.49
CA ASN A 89 4.91 -2.39 -0.20
C ASN A 89 4.21 -1.93 1.08
N SER A 90 4.96 -1.65 2.15
CA SER A 90 4.40 -1.11 3.39
C SER A 90 3.68 0.22 3.15
N SER A 91 4.28 1.12 2.37
CA SER A 91 3.65 2.41 2.02
C SER A 91 2.33 2.23 1.25
N PHE A 92 2.25 1.26 0.33
CA PHE A 92 1.01 0.97 -0.39
C PHE A 92 -0.06 0.35 0.51
N LYS A 93 0.32 -0.53 1.44
CA LYS A 93 -0.60 -1.11 2.43
C LYS A 93 -1.15 -0.03 3.36
N ASP A 94 -0.31 0.85 3.88
CA ASP A 94 -0.74 1.96 4.74
C ASP A 94 -1.69 2.90 4.01
N LEU A 95 -1.38 3.22 2.75
CA LEU A 95 -2.27 4.01 1.90
C LEU A 95 -3.61 3.29 1.65
N TYR A 96 -3.59 1.97 1.42
CA TYR A 96 -4.80 1.18 1.22
C TYR A 96 -5.73 1.22 2.44
N VAL A 97 -5.17 1.06 3.64
CA VAL A 97 -5.90 1.15 4.92
C VAL A 97 -6.45 2.55 5.12
N THR A 98 -5.59 3.58 4.98
CA THR A 98 -5.97 4.99 5.13
C THR A 98 -7.11 5.39 4.19
N LEU A 99 -7.08 4.91 2.94
CA LEU A 99 -8.16 5.17 1.99
C LEU A 99 -9.47 4.48 2.42
N GLY A 100 -9.40 3.30 3.02
CA GLY A 100 -10.56 2.61 3.60
C GLY A 100 -11.22 3.43 4.72
N GLU A 101 -10.42 3.97 5.64
CA GLU A 101 -10.88 4.83 6.73
C GLU A 101 -11.52 6.12 6.19
N LYS A 102 -10.84 6.81 5.27
CA LYS A 102 -11.37 8.04 4.65
C LYS A 102 -12.66 7.80 3.87
N ILE A 103 -12.81 6.63 3.23
CA ILE A 103 -14.07 6.25 2.55
C ILE A 103 -15.18 6.09 3.59
N SER A 104 -14.90 5.43 4.72
CA SER A 104 -15.85 5.26 5.82
C SER A 104 -16.27 6.60 6.44
N ASP A 105 -15.33 7.52 6.65
CA ASP A 105 -15.61 8.87 7.15
C ASP A 105 -16.52 9.65 6.20
N LEU A 106 -16.25 9.58 4.89
CA LEU A 106 -17.11 10.19 3.88
C LEU A 106 -18.51 9.56 3.86
N ASP A 107 -18.62 8.25 4.04
CA ASP A 107 -19.91 7.57 4.16
C ASP A 107 -20.74 8.09 5.34
N ASN A 108 -20.08 8.26 6.49
CA ASN A 108 -20.72 8.84 7.68
C ASN A 108 -21.13 10.30 7.46
N ALA A 109 -20.27 11.11 6.83
CA ALA A 109 -20.56 12.50 6.51
C ALA A 109 -21.75 12.64 5.54
N ILE A 110 -21.78 11.82 4.48
CA ILE A 110 -22.88 11.76 3.51
C ILE A 110 -24.18 11.39 4.22
N ALA A 111 -24.17 10.35 5.06
CA ALA A 111 -25.36 9.92 5.79
C ALA A 111 -25.88 11.01 6.74
N SER A 112 -24.97 11.67 7.47
CA SER A 112 -25.31 12.78 8.38
C SER A 112 -25.90 13.97 7.65
N ASN A 113 -25.24 14.43 6.57
CA ASN A 113 -25.72 15.55 5.76
C ASN A 113 -27.06 15.24 5.08
N ARG A 114 -27.27 13.99 4.65
CA ARG A 114 -28.55 13.54 4.11
C ARG A 114 -29.65 13.57 5.17
N ALA A 115 -29.38 13.11 6.38
CA ALA A 115 -30.33 13.18 7.49
C ALA A 115 -30.68 14.64 7.84
N ALA A 116 -29.68 15.53 7.84
CA ALA A 116 -29.89 16.96 8.04
C ALA A 116 -30.74 17.58 6.92
N TYR A 117 -30.50 17.19 5.65
CA TYR A 117 -31.30 17.65 4.51
C TYR A 117 -32.76 17.18 4.60
N ASN A 118 -32.98 15.92 4.97
CA ASN A 118 -34.32 15.32 5.06
C ASN A 118 -35.13 15.83 6.26
N LYS A 119 -34.50 16.50 7.24
CA LYS A 119 -35.15 16.92 8.47
C LYS A 119 -36.29 17.91 8.20
N GLY A 120 -37.51 17.52 8.58
CA GLY A 120 -38.70 18.35 8.41
C GLY A 120 -39.28 18.39 6.99
N LYS A 121 -38.71 17.60 6.05
CA LYS A 121 -39.22 17.50 4.69
C LYS A 121 -40.28 16.42 4.55
N PRO A 122 -41.32 16.64 3.72
CA PRO A 122 -42.21 15.57 3.30
C PRO A 122 -41.46 14.47 2.55
N TRP A 123 -41.99 13.24 2.60
CA TRP A 123 -41.32 12.06 2.06
C TRP A 123 -40.94 12.16 0.56
N TRP A 124 -41.72 12.89 -0.26
CA TRP A 124 -41.41 13.07 -1.69
C TRP A 124 -40.24 14.02 -1.97
N GLU A 125 -39.82 14.82 -0.99
CA GLU A 125 -38.66 15.73 -1.08
C GLU A 125 -37.38 15.15 -0.45
N GLN A 126 -37.48 13.97 0.18
CA GLN A 126 -36.35 13.35 0.86
C GLN A 126 -35.40 12.66 -0.13
N LEU A 127 -34.11 12.70 0.20
CA LEU A 127 -33.07 11.92 -0.45
C LEU A 127 -33.00 10.53 0.19
N TRP A 128 -33.16 9.49 -0.62
CA TRP A 128 -33.25 8.09 -0.15
C TRP A 128 -31.95 7.29 -0.33
N TRP A 129 -31.03 7.78 -1.13
CA TRP A 129 -29.77 7.14 -1.51
C TRP A 129 -28.58 7.68 -0.73
#